data_AF-A0A3R6PCL0-F1
#
_entry.id   AF-A0A3R6PCL0-F1
#
_cell.length_a   1.000
_cell.length_b   1.000
_cell.length_c   1.000
_cell.angle_alpha   90.00
_cell.angle_beta   90.00
_cell.angle_gamma   90.00
#
_symmetry.space_group_name_H-M   'P 1'
#
loop_
_entity.id
_entity.type
_entity.pdbx_description
1 polymer ?
#
loop_
_entity_poly.entity_id
_entity_poly.type
_entity_poly.pdbx_seq_one_letter_code
_entity_poly.pdbx_strand_id
1 'polypeptide(L)'
;MATMRLSLMEVALRETSSWIKTIADSLGFQAFSKINPSGGMNNVGWDVTKQKEIQDLHHYAVRDLIPKAGVYQMKLLESLAQSASIYSPEDLESLYSDTNKRIEKIGSHISGVLVSARELCKSGHQNWESVQSLRYHIIQLSNLLESE
;
A
#
# COMPACT_ATOMS: atom_id res chain seq x y z
N MET A 1 -10.74 -36.65 16.09
CA MET A 1 -9.53 -35.98 15.57
C MET A 1 -10.02 -34.74 14.81
N ALA A 2 -10.13 -33.59 15.48
CA ALA A 2 -10.81 -32.41 14.93
C ALA A 2 -10.12 -31.13 15.47
N THR A 3 -8.93 -30.82 14.96
CA THR A 3 -8.14 -29.65 15.41
C THR A 3 -7.15 -29.17 14.34
N MET A 4 -7.57 -29.10 13.06
CA MET A 4 -6.74 -28.50 11.99
C MET A 4 -7.42 -27.36 11.21
N ARG A 5 -8.74 -27.15 11.37
CA ARG A 5 -9.49 -26.14 10.60
C ARG A 5 -9.35 -24.70 11.13
N LEU A 6 -8.98 -24.52 12.40
CA LEU A 6 -8.83 -23.19 13.01
C LEU A 6 -7.46 -22.55 12.72
N SER A 7 -6.41 -23.34 12.51
CA SER A 7 -5.03 -22.84 12.47
C SER A 7 -4.66 -22.11 11.19
N LEU A 8 -5.17 -22.50 10.01
CA LEU A 8 -4.78 -21.84 8.75
C LEU A 8 -5.43 -20.46 8.61
N MET A 9 -6.70 -20.34 9.03
CA MET A 9 -7.42 -19.07 9.02
C MET A 9 -6.89 -18.12 10.10
N GLU A 10 -6.52 -18.62 11.29
CA GLU A 10 -5.83 -17.81 12.31
C GLU A 10 -4.43 -17.36 11.88
N VAL A 11 -3.65 -18.20 11.19
CA VAL A 11 -2.31 -17.83 10.72
C VAL A 11 -2.38 -16.82 9.58
N ALA A 12 -3.26 -17.03 8.59
CA ALA A 12 -3.47 -16.04 7.52
C ALA A 12 -3.99 -14.71 8.07
N LEU A 13 -4.89 -14.74 9.07
CA LEU A 13 -5.39 -13.53 9.74
C LEU A 13 -4.32 -12.85 10.61
N ARG A 14 -3.44 -13.61 11.28
CA ARG A 14 -2.32 -13.08 12.06
C ARG A 14 -1.29 -12.38 11.18
N GLU A 15 -0.90 -12.98 10.06
CA GLU A 15 0.02 -12.34 9.10
C GLU A 15 -0.65 -11.10 8.46
N THR A 16 -1.96 -11.16 8.24
CA THR A 16 -2.74 -10.02 7.75
C THR A 16 -2.77 -8.86 8.78
N SER A 17 -2.85 -9.17 10.07
CA SER A 17 -2.80 -8.15 11.13
C SER A 17 -1.43 -7.46 11.23
N SER A 18 -0.35 -8.15 10.84
CA SER A 18 1.02 -7.64 10.88
C SER A 18 1.25 -6.49 9.89
N TRP A 19 0.70 -6.59 8.66
CA TRP A 19 0.83 -5.50 7.69
C TRP A 19 -0.11 -4.34 7.98
N ILE A 20 -1.30 -4.57 8.54
CA ILE A 20 -2.19 -3.49 9.02
C ILE A 20 -1.48 -2.69 10.11
N LYS A 21 -0.79 -3.38 11.03
CA LYS A 21 0.03 -2.74 12.06
C LYS A 21 1.22 -1.98 11.46
N THR A 22 1.88 -2.55 10.45
CA THR A 22 2.95 -1.87 9.70
C THR A 22 2.45 -0.62 8.96
N ILE A 23 1.22 -0.66 8.39
CA ILE A 23 0.55 0.50 7.79
C ILE A 23 0.20 1.52 8.87
N ALA A 24 -0.34 1.11 10.02
CA ALA A 24 -0.63 2.03 11.12
C ALA A 24 0.64 2.71 11.67
N ASP A 25 1.73 1.96 11.77
CA ASP A 25 3.03 2.46 12.24
C ASP A 25 3.71 3.37 11.19
N SER A 26 3.50 3.11 9.89
CA SER A 26 4.03 3.95 8.79
C SER A 26 3.15 5.16 8.46
N LEU A 27 1.84 5.05 8.67
CA LEU A 27 0.87 6.16 8.67
C LEU A 27 0.88 6.94 9.98
N GLY A 28 1.81 6.63 10.90
CA GLY A 28 1.99 7.26 12.20
C GLY A 28 1.48 8.70 12.19
N PHE A 29 0.28 8.87 12.76
CA PHE A 29 -0.44 10.12 12.99
C PHE A 29 0.31 11.03 13.98
N GLN A 30 1.64 11.08 13.89
CA GLN A 30 2.42 12.15 14.45
C GLN A 30 2.32 13.29 13.45
N ALA A 31 1.43 14.23 13.78
CA ALA A 31 1.22 15.49 13.10
C ALA A 31 2.47 15.94 12.35
N PHE A 32 2.32 16.26 11.06
CA PHE A 32 3.28 16.98 10.24
C PHE A 32 3.55 18.37 10.88
N SER A 33 4.21 18.40 12.04
CA SER A 33 4.57 19.62 12.74
C SER A 33 5.87 20.11 12.12
N LYS A 34 5.73 21.13 11.27
CA LYS A 34 6.80 22.05 10.84
C LYS A 34 8.10 21.36 10.40
N ILE A 35 8.11 20.90 9.16
CA ILE A 35 9.37 20.75 8.42
C ILE A 35 9.71 22.15 7.90
N ASN A 36 10.62 22.86 8.57
CA ASN A 36 11.23 24.05 8.01
C ASN A 36 12.20 23.60 6.90
N PRO A 37 12.14 24.17 5.68
CA PRO A 37 13.09 23.84 4.63
C PRO A 37 14.45 24.42 5.03
N SER A 38 15.34 23.57 5.56
CA SER A 38 16.70 23.94 5.94
C SER A 38 17.68 23.45 4.90
N GLY A 39 18.43 24.38 4.32
CA GLY A 39 19.71 24.12 3.67
C GLY A 39 19.64 24.05 2.15
N GLY A 40 19.98 25.18 1.50
CA GLY A 40 20.06 25.29 0.06
C GLY A 40 21.11 24.36 -0.55
N MET A 41 20.73 23.70 -1.63
CA MET A 41 21.63 23.10 -2.60
C MET A 41 21.04 23.36 -4.01
N ASN A 42 21.79 24.18 -4.75
CA ASN A 42 21.84 24.34 -6.21
C ASN A 42 20.56 24.08 -7.06
N ASN A 43 19.90 25.19 -7.42
CA ASN A 43 18.90 25.29 -8.49
C ASN A 43 19.46 24.84 -9.85
N VAL A 44 19.32 23.56 -10.20
CA VAL A 44 19.43 23.09 -11.58
C VAL A 44 18.23 22.19 -11.89
N GLY A 45 17.19 22.77 -12.51
CA GLY A 45 16.23 22.02 -13.35
C GLY A 45 14.86 21.62 -12.80
N TRP A 46 14.48 22.02 -11.58
CA TRP A 46 13.11 21.79 -11.05
C TRP A 46 12.25 23.04 -11.23
N ASP A 47 11.66 23.19 -12.41
CA ASP A 47 10.65 24.22 -12.66
C ASP A 47 9.46 24.05 -11.69
N VAL A 48 8.85 25.16 -11.27
CA VAL A 48 7.75 25.23 -10.29
C VAL A 48 6.59 24.32 -10.70
N THR A 49 6.32 24.22 -12.01
CA THR A 49 5.30 23.33 -12.58
C THR A 49 5.58 21.87 -12.26
N LYS A 50 6.82 21.39 -12.47
CA LYS A 50 7.21 20.00 -12.17
C LYS A 50 7.15 19.73 -10.67
N GLN A 51 7.54 20.69 -9.85
CA GLN A 51 7.49 20.53 -8.40
C GLN A 51 6.05 20.39 -7.91
N LYS A 52 5.12 21.18 -8.47
CA LYS A 52 3.69 21.05 -8.19
C LYS A 52 3.14 19.69 -8.62
N GLU A 53 3.46 19.22 -9.82
CA GLU A 53 3.02 17.89 -10.29
C GLU A 53 3.49 16.76 -9.38
N ILE A 54 4.72 16.84 -8.86
CA ILE A 54 5.27 15.83 -7.94
C ILE A 54 4.55 15.88 -6.59
N GLN A 55 4.22 17.08 -6.10
CA GLN A 55 3.43 17.25 -4.87
C GLN A 55 2.00 16.71 -5.05
N ASP A 56 1.36 17.02 -6.17
CA ASP A 56 0.02 16.52 -6.49
C ASP A 56 0.01 14.99 -6.59
N LEU A 57 1.03 14.40 -7.23
CA LEU A 57 1.21 12.95 -7.29
C LEU A 57 1.39 12.33 -5.90
N HIS A 58 2.22 12.95 -5.06
CA HIS A 58 2.42 12.53 -3.67
C HIS A 58 1.10 12.56 -2.89
N HIS A 59 0.35 13.67 -2.96
CA HIS A 59 -0.93 13.81 -2.28
C HIS A 59 -1.94 12.76 -2.74
N TYR A 60 -2.10 12.57 -4.05
CA TYR A 60 -2.97 11.56 -4.62
C TYR A 60 -2.62 10.16 -4.11
N ALA A 61 -1.34 9.80 -4.11
CA ALA A 61 -0.90 8.47 -3.70
C ALA A 61 -1.24 8.17 -2.24
N VAL A 62 -0.96 9.13 -1.35
CA VAL A 62 -1.13 8.94 0.10
C VAL A 62 -2.57 9.10 0.55
N ARG A 63 -3.28 10.10 0.02
CA ARG A 63 -4.61 10.47 0.50
C ARG A 63 -5.74 9.73 -0.21
N ASP A 64 -5.54 9.30 -1.44
CA ASP A 64 -6.59 8.70 -2.26
C ASP A 64 -6.29 7.23 -2.57
N LEU A 65 -5.13 6.95 -3.17
CA LEU A 65 -4.83 5.61 -3.69
C LEU A 65 -4.62 4.57 -2.58
N ILE A 66 -3.81 4.88 -1.56
CA ILE A 66 -3.57 3.95 -0.43
C ILE A 66 -4.87 3.60 0.30
N PRO A 67 -5.73 4.55 0.69
CA PRO A 67 -7.02 4.22 1.30
C PRO A 67 -7.91 3.36 0.40
N LYS A 68 -7.99 3.68 -0.90
CA LYS A 68 -8.75 2.88 -1.87
C LYS A 68 -8.22 1.43 -1.94
N ALA A 69 -6.90 1.27 -1.93
CA ALA A 69 -6.27 -0.05 -1.93
C ALA A 69 -6.54 -0.84 -0.64
N GLY A 70 -6.53 -0.17 0.51
CA GLY A 70 -6.88 -0.79 1.79
C GLY A 70 -8.32 -1.28 1.83
N VAL A 71 -9.27 -0.49 1.31
CA VAL A 71 -10.67 -0.92 1.17
C VAL A 71 -10.78 -2.13 0.25
N TYR A 72 -10.04 -2.15 -0.85
CA TYR A 72 -10.06 -3.28 -1.77
C TYR A 72 -9.48 -4.56 -1.15
N GLN A 73 -8.38 -4.46 -0.38
CA GLN A 73 -7.86 -5.60 0.39
C GLN A 73 -8.90 -6.13 1.39
N MET A 74 -9.65 -5.24 2.05
CA MET A 74 -10.73 -5.64 2.95
C MET A 74 -11.82 -6.41 2.20
N LYS A 75 -12.27 -5.92 1.04
CA LYS A 75 -13.25 -6.61 0.20
C LYS A 75 -12.79 -8.01 -0.23
N LEU A 76 -11.51 -8.17 -0.57
CA LEU A 76 -10.94 -9.48 -0.92
C LEU A 76 -11.01 -10.46 0.26
N LEU A 77 -10.67 -9.99 1.46
CA LEU A 77 -10.75 -10.79 2.69
C LEU A 77 -12.20 -11.16 3.05
N GLU A 78 -13.13 -10.21 2.91
CA GLU A 78 -14.55 -10.43 3.14
C GLU A 78 -15.12 -11.48 2.16
N SER A 79 -14.78 -11.36 0.87
CA SER A 79 -15.19 -12.35 -0.14
C SER A 79 -14.65 -13.74 0.16
N LEU A 80 -13.41 -13.83 0.63
CA LEU A 80 -12.79 -15.10 1.01
C LEU A 80 -13.47 -15.73 2.23
N ALA A 81 -13.76 -14.92 3.25
CA ALA A 81 -14.48 -15.35 4.44
C ALA A 81 -15.91 -15.83 4.11
N GLN A 82 -16.60 -15.16 3.19
CA GLN A 82 -17.91 -15.59 2.70
C GLN A 82 -17.82 -16.94 1.98
N SER A 83 -16.85 -17.12 1.08
CA SER A 83 -16.63 -18.38 0.36
C SER A 83 -16.33 -19.54 1.30
N ALA A 84 -15.61 -19.31 2.40
CA ALA A 84 -15.32 -20.31 3.45
C ALA A 84 -16.56 -20.85 4.16
N SER A 85 -17.69 -20.14 4.11
CA SER A 85 -18.96 -20.60 4.67
C SER A 85 -19.76 -21.50 3.72
N ILE A 86 -19.40 -21.52 2.43
CA ILE A 86 -20.16 -22.18 1.36
C ILE A 86 -19.44 -23.44 0.88
N TYR A 87 -18.12 -23.36 0.68
CA TYR A 87 -17.33 -24.41 0.05
C TYR A 87 -16.47 -25.19 1.03
N SER A 88 -16.05 -26.39 0.64
CA SER A 88 -15.10 -27.18 1.43
C SER A 88 -13.71 -26.52 1.41
N PRO A 89 -12.87 -26.75 2.43
CA PRO A 89 -11.49 -26.23 2.44
C PRO A 89 -10.68 -26.65 1.21
N GLU A 90 -10.87 -27.88 0.73
CA GLU A 90 -10.19 -28.44 -0.44
C GLU A 90 -10.57 -27.69 -1.73
N ASP A 91 -11.84 -27.32 -1.87
CA ASP A 91 -12.34 -26.55 -3.02
C ASP A 91 -11.86 -25.09 -3.02
N LEU A 92 -11.43 -24.58 -1.86
CA LEU A 92 -11.02 -23.18 -1.68
C LEU A 92 -9.51 -22.97 -1.76
N GLU A 93 -8.70 -24.02 -1.75
CA GLU A 93 -7.25 -23.91 -1.62
C GLU A 93 -6.62 -23.02 -2.71
N SER A 94 -7.08 -23.16 -3.96
CA SER A 94 -6.66 -22.32 -5.08
C SER A 94 -7.12 -20.87 -4.91
N LEU A 95 -8.37 -20.65 -4.51
CA LEU A 95 -8.93 -19.32 -4.26
C LEU A 95 -8.19 -18.60 -3.13
N TYR A 96 -7.89 -19.29 -2.03
CA TYR A 96 -7.06 -18.78 -0.94
C TYR A 96 -5.67 -18.39 -1.43
N SER A 97 -5.00 -19.28 -2.16
CA SER A 97 -3.66 -19.02 -2.70
C SER A 97 -3.63 -17.78 -3.58
N ASP A 98 -4.58 -17.66 -4.51
CA ASP A 98 -4.61 -16.54 -5.46
C ASP A 98 -5.03 -15.23 -4.80
N THR A 99 -5.99 -15.28 -3.86
CA THR A 99 -6.40 -14.10 -3.09
C THR A 99 -5.26 -13.60 -2.21
N ASN A 100 -4.53 -14.49 -1.54
CA ASN A 100 -3.38 -14.11 -0.70
C ASN A 100 -2.26 -13.49 -1.54
N LYS A 101 -1.90 -14.07 -2.69
CA LYS A 101 -0.93 -13.46 -3.62
C LYS A 101 -1.34 -12.05 -4.03
N ARG A 102 -2.64 -11.82 -4.28
CA ARG A 102 -3.16 -10.50 -4.65
C ARG A 102 -3.05 -9.52 -3.48
N ILE A 103 -3.42 -9.93 -2.27
CA ILE A 103 -3.31 -9.11 -1.06
C ILE A 103 -1.84 -8.74 -0.77
N GLU A 104 -0.92 -9.70 -0.85
CA GLU A 104 0.51 -9.48 -0.67
C GLU A 104 1.06 -8.50 -1.71
N LYS A 105 0.67 -8.66 -2.98
CA LYS A 105 1.09 -7.76 -4.05
C LYS A 105 0.59 -6.33 -3.83
N ILE A 106 -0.67 -6.17 -3.42
CA ILE A 106 -1.22 -4.86 -3.04
C ILE A 106 -0.43 -4.26 -1.88
N GLY A 107 -0.19 -5.04 -0.81
CA GLY A 107 0.57 -4.60 0.36
C GLY A 107 1.99 -4.16 -0.02
N SER A 108 2.68 -4.92 -0.86
CA SER A 108 4.01 -4.58 -1.37
C SER A 108 4.02 -3.23 -2.11
N HIS A 109 3.04 -2.98 -2.98
CA HIS A 109 2.96 -1.70 -3.69
C HIS A 109 2.56 -0.53 -2.77
N ILE A 110 1.67 -0.74 -1.78
CA ILE A 110 1.37 0.26 -0.75
C ILE A 110 2.64 0.66 0.01
N SER A 111 3.42 -0.32 0.47
CA SER A 111 4.70 -0.05 1.14
C SER A 111 5.68 0.70 0.25
N GLY A 112 5.76 0.35 -1.03
CA GLY A 112 6.58 1.06 -2.02
C GLY A 112 6.16 2.52 -2.22
N VAL A 113 4.85 2.80 -2.26
CA VAL A 113 4.31 4.17 -2.29
C VAL A 113 4.74 4.93 -1.03
N LEU A 114 4.53 4.35 0.15
CA LEU A 114 4.84 5.01 1.43
C LEU A 114 6.33 5.35 1.56
N VAL A 115 7.20 4.41 1.22
CA VAL A 115 8.66 4.64 1.25
C VAL A 115 9.05 5.73 0.26
N SER A 116 8.58 5.65 -0.98
CA SER A 116 8.91 6.63 -2.03
C SER A 116 8.39 8.04 -1.68
N ALA A 117 7.16 8.12 -1.15
CA ALA A 117 6.55 9.36 -0.67
C ALA A 117 7.36 9.99 0.47
N ARG A 118 7.83 9.18 1.42
CA ARG A 118 8.66 9.65 2.54
C ARG A 118 10.01 10.20 2.05
N GLU A 119 10.68 9.51 1.13
CA GLU A 119 11.96 9.97 0.57
C GLU A 119 11.79 11.23 -0.30
N LEU A 120 10.66 11.38 -0.99
CA LEU A 120 10.31 12.64 -1.66
C LEU A 120 10.14 13.79 -0.67
N CYS A 121 9.44 13.58 0.44
CA CYS A 121 9.28 14.60 1.48
C CYS A 121 10.64 15.03 2.06
N LYS A 122 11.52 14.07 2.37
CA LYS A 122 12.87 14.34 2.91
C LYS A 122 13.74 15.15 1.96
N SER A 123 13.60 14.91 0.66
CA SER A 123 14.37 15.59 -0.39
C SER A 123 13.74 16.89 -0.88
N GLY A 124 12.68 17.40 -0.23
CA GLY A 124 11.99 18.61 -0.70
C GLY A 124 11.32 18.43 -2.06
N HIS A 125 10.95 17.18 -2.42
CA HIS A 125 10.39 16.78 -3.71
C HIS A 125 11.37 16.92 -4.89
N GLN A 126 12.68 16.79 -4.63
CA GLN A 126 13.74 16.92 -5.65
C GLN A 126 14.55 15.64 -5.88
N ASN A 127 14.09 14.49 -5.39
CA ASN A 127 14.70 13.19 -5.67
C ASN A 127 13.98 12.46 -6.83
N TRP A 128 14.62 12.45 -8.01
CA TRP A 128 14.07 11.83 -9.21
C TRP A 128 13.86 10.32 -9.09
N GLU A 129 14.75 9.60 -8.39
CA GLU A 129 14.59 8.15 -8.19
C GLU A 129 13.33 7.85 -7.38
N SER A 130 13.08 8.65 -6.32
CA SER A 130 11.87 8.54 -5.54
C SER A 130 10.61 8.92 -6.34
N VAL A 131 10.68 9.89 -7.27
CA VAL A 131 9.57 10.19 -8.19
C VAL A 131 9.26 8.99 -9.07
N GLN A 132 10.27 8.37 -9.68
CA GLN A 132 10.09 7.23 -10.57
C GLN A 132 9.55 6.01 -9.81
N SER A 133 10.11 5.72 -8.64
CA SER A 133 9.62 4.67 -7.75
C SER A 133 8.16 4.91 -7.36
N LEU A 134 7.80 6.14 -6.95
CA LEU A 134 6.42 6.48 -6.61
C LEU A 134 5.48 6.25 -7.79
N ARG A 135 5.83 6.71 -9.00
CA ARG A 135 5.03 6.49 -10.22
C ARG A 135 4.84 5.02 -10.53
N TYR A 136 5.92 4.23 -10.44
CA TYR A 136 5.87 2.79 -10.66
C TYR A 136 4.87 2.12 -9.73
N HIS A 137 4.97 2.35 -8.42
CA HIS A 137 4.07 1.73 -7.45
C HIS A 137 2.62 2.21 -7.60
N ILE A 138 2.39 3.49 -7.94
CA ILE A 138 1.05 4.01 -8.23
C ILE A 138 0.41 3.30 -9.42
N ILE A 139 1.15 3.13 -10.53
CA ILE A 139 0.63 2.48 -11.75
C ILE A 139 0.30 1.01 -11.45
N GLN A 140 1.24 0.28 -10.82
CA GLN A 140 1.02 -1.12 -10.49
C GLN A 140 -0.17 -1.30 -9.54
N LEU A 141 -0.28 -0.44 -8.53
CA LEU A 141 -1.39 -0.47 -7.59
C LEU A 141 -2.71 -0.14 -8.28
N SER A 142 -2.76 0.89 -9.13
CA SER A 142 -3.98 1.27 -9.86
C SER A 142 -4.47 0.12 -10.76
N ASN A 143 -3.57 -0.53 -11.50
CA ASN A 143 -3.91 -1.68 -12.35
C ASN A 143 -4.51 -2.86 -11.54
N LEU A 144 -4.00 -3.09 -10.32
CA LEU A 144 -4.52 -4.14 -9.43
C LEU A 144 -5.94 -3.82 -8.93
N LEU A 145 -6.27 -2.54 -8.79
CA LEU A 145 -7.59 -2.07 -8.33
C LEU A 145 -8.61 -1.95 -9.47
N GLU A 146 -8.16 -1.76 -10.71
CA GLU A 146 -9.03 -1.74 -11.90
C GLU A 146 -9.43 -3.12 -12.39
N SER A 147 -8.74 -4.17 -11.93
CA SER A 147 -9.10 -5.57 -12.21
C SER A 147 -10.24 -6.09 -11.30
N GLU A 148 -11.17 -5.21 -10.91
CA GLU A 148 -12.44 -5.53 -10.21
C GLU A 148 -13.57 -5.73 -11.25
#